data_AF-A0A938T3M6-F1
#
_entry.id   AF-A0A938T3M6-F1
#
_cell.length_a   1.000
_cell.length_b   1.000
_cell.length_c   1.000
_cell.angle_alpha   90.00
_cell.angle_beta   90.00
_cell.angle_gamma   90.00
#
_symmetry.space_group_name_H-M   'P 1'
#
loop_
_entity.id
_entity.type
_entity.pdbx_description
1 polymer ?
#
loop_
_entity_poly.entity_id
_entity_poly.type
_entity_poly.pdbx_seq_one_letter_code
_entity_poly.pdbx_strand_id
1 'polypeptide(L)'
;MKNRKKVRPDWDEYFIGIAKAVSARATCLRKKYGTVITKDNIIVSTGYNGAPSGMKDCLDVGKCTRKELQIPHGERYELCHSVHAEANAMIRASADELRGSTIYISGIDEGMSECYSEPCMMCKRMILNSKIVRVVYSDGNNGFIVIDPKKWLKKRV
;
A
#
# COMPACT_ATOMS: atom_id res chain seq x y z
N MET A 1 15.44 -38.41 4.76
CA MET A 1 15.57 -36.96 5.03
C MET A 1 14.19 -36.34 4.96
N LYS A 2 13.58 -35.98 6.10
CA LYS A 2 12.20 -35.47 6.13
C LYS A 2 12.16 -34.01 5.67
N ASN A 3 11.29 -33.73 4.69
CA ASN A 3 10.93 -32.43 4.16
C ASN A 3 10.70 -31.38 5.27
N ARG A 4 11.64 -30.44 5.43
CA ARG A 4 11.41 -29.19 6.16
C ARG A 4 10.49 -28.33 5.29
N LYS A 5 9.17 -28.56 5.32
CA LYS A 5 8.21 -27.55 4.84
C LYS A 5 8.57 -26.22 5.50
N LYS A 6 8.78 -25.16 4.73
CA LYS A 6 9.12 -23.80 5.21
C LYS A 6 8.17 -23.38 6.34
N VAL A 7 8.59 -23.50 7.61
CA VAL A 7 7.82 -23.01 8.78
C VAL A 7 8.05 -21.51 9.00
N ARG A 8 9.18 -20.98 8.51
CA ARG A 8 9.56 -19.58 8.65
C ARG A 8 9.34 -18.86 7.32
N PRO A 9 8.50 -17.81 7.28
CA PRO A 9 8.37 -16.99 6.09
C PRO A 9 9.69 -16.27 5.79
N ASP A 10 9.96 -16.01 4.52
CA ASP A 10 11.00 -15.04 4.16
C ASP A 10 10.55 -13.60 4.50
N TRP A 11 11.45 -12.64 4.32
CA TRP A 11 11.19 -11.26 4.69
C TRP A 11 10.04 -10.63 3.89
N ASP A 12 9.92 -10.96 2.60
CA ASP A 12 8.87 -10.38 1.77
C ASP A 12 7.50 -10.96 2.14
N GLU A 13 7.43 -12.29 2.32
CA GLU A 13 6.23 -12.98 2.83
C GLU A 13 5.80 -12.39 4.18
N TYR A 14 6.76 -12.17 5.09
CA TYR A 14 6.51 -11.59 6.41
C TYR A 14 5.96 -10.15 6.33
N PHE A 15 6.62 -9.25 5.61
CA PHE A 15 6.21 -7.84 5.55
C PHE A 15 4.95 -7.62 4.71
N ILE A 16 4.69 -8.44 3.68
CA ILE A 16 3.39 -8.45 2.98
C ILE A 16 2.27 -8.91 3.92
N GLY A 17 2.52 -9.95 4.73
CA GLY A 17 1.58 -10.38 5.78
C GLY A 17 1.25 -9.26 6.77
N ILE A 18 2.24 -8.47 7.18
CA ILE A 18 2.02 -7.30 8.05
C ILE A 18 1.26 -6.21 7.30
N ALA A 19 1.60 -5.91 6.05
CA ALA A 19 0.85 -4.93 5.25
C ALA A 19 -0.63 -5.31 5.11
N LYS A 20 -0.92 -6.61 4.97
CA LYS A 20 -2.28 -7.16 4.99
C LYS A 20 -2.96 -6.96 6.34
N ALA A 21 -2.26 -7.17 7.46
CA ALA A 21 -2.81 -6.88 8.79
C ALA A 21 -3.07 -5.38 8.99
N VAL A 22 -2.19 -4.51 8.50
CA VAL A 22 -2.36 -3.04 8.55
C VAL A 22 -3.58 -2.59 7.75
N SER A 23 -3.86 -3.24 6.60
CA SER A 23 -5.00 -2.90 5.74
C SER A 23 -6.35 -3.10 6.44
N ALA A 24 -6.43 -3.98 7.44
CA ALA A 24 -7.65 -4.23 8.20
C ALA A 24 -8.16 -2.98 8.95
N ARG A 25 -7.29 -2.00 9.22
CA ARG A 25 -7.65 -0.70 9.82
C ARG A 25 -8.17 0.33 8.82
N ALA A 26 -8.10 0.07 7.51
CA ALA A 26 -8.55 1.01 6.50
C ALA A 26 -10.06 1.21 6.54
N THR A 27 -10.46 2.46 6.29
CA THR A 27 -11.85 2.92 6.41
C THR A 27 -12.49 3.27 5.07
N CYS A 28 -11.83 2.90 3.98
CA CYS A 28 -12.38 3.00 2.62
C CYS A 28 -13.42 1.90 2.35
N LEU A 29 -14.54 2.27 1.74
CA LEU A 29 -15.62 1.35 1.36
C LEU A 29 -15.34 0.54 0.09
N ARG A 30 -14.35 0.94 -0.74
CA ARG A 30 -14.06 0.29 -2.03
C ARG A 30 -12.96 -0.76 -1.93
N LYS A 31 -11.82 -0.35 -1.36
CA LYS A 31 -10.63 -1.18 -1.19
C LYS A 31 -9.87 -0.74 0.04
N LYS A 32 -9.43 -1.71 0.82
CA LYS A 32 -8.67 -1.51 2.05
C LYS A 32 -7.23 -1.89 1.79
N TYR A 33 -6.35 -0.89 1.75
CA TYR A 33 -4.92 -1.04 1.52
C TYR A 33 -4.16 -0.76 2.81
N GLY A 34 -3.08 -1.51 2.99
CA GLY A 34 -2.10 -1.35 4.04
C GLY A 34 -0.70 -1.30 3.43
N THR A 35 0.18 -0.57 4.10
CA THR A 35 1.54 -0.34 3.68
C THR A 35 2.48 -0.42 4.87
N VAL A 36 3.62 -1.05 4.64
CA VAL A 36 4.74 -1.13 5.59
C VAL A 36 5.99 -0.61 4.88
N ILE A 37 6.76 0.24 5.54
CA ILE A 37 8.07 0.68 5.06
C ILE A 37 9.11 0.11 6.01
N THR A 38 10.15 -0.50 5.44
CA THR A 38 11.26 -1.07 6.20
C THR A 38 12.61 -0.54 5.73
N LYS A 39 13.52 -0.32 6.66
CA LYS A 39 14.94 -0.07 6.40
C LYS A 39 15.74 -1.10 7.19
N ASP A 40 16.65 -1.80 6.52
CA ASP A 40 17.48 -2.86 7.15
C ASP A 40 16.64 -3.94 7.87
N ASN A 41 15.51 -4.33 7.27
CA ASN A 41 14.50 -5.26 7.83
C ASN A 41 13.86 -4.81 9.16
N ILE A 42 13.96 -3.52 9.49
CA ILE A 42 13.26 -2.90 10.62
C ILE A 42 12.09 -2.09 10.06
N ILE A 43 10.89 -2.26 10.63
CA ILE A 43 9.72 -1.45 10.27
C ILE A 43 9.95 -0.03 10.79
N VAL A 44 9.99 0.93 9.87
CA VAL A 44 10.14 2.36 10.20
C VAL A 44 8.81 3.10 10.15
N SER A 45 7.85 2.61 9.35
CA SER A 45 6.53 3.22 9.28
C SER A 45 5.47 2.26 8.73
N THR A 46 4.21 2.54 9.06
CA THR A 46 3.04 1.87 8.50
C THR A 46 1.95 2.88 8.14
N GLY A 47 1.11 2.52 7.19
CA GLY A 47 -0.01 3.33 6.75
C GLY A 47 -1.13 2.49 6.17
N TYR A 48 -2.37 2.96 6.32
CA TYR A 48 -3.55 2.41 5.68
C TYR A 48 -4.32 3.55 5.03
N ASN A 49 -5.18 3.26 4.06
CA ASN A 49 -5.97 4.31 3.42
C ASN A 49 -7.21 4.69 4.25
N GLY A 50 -7.46 5.99 4.39
CA GLY A 50 -8.52 6.53 5.23
C GLY A 50 -8.57 8.06 5.16
N ALA A 51 -9.59 8.67 5.78
CA ALA A 51 -9.71 10.12 5.83
C ALA A 51 -8.53 10.78 6.60
N PRO A 52 -8.20 12.05 6.30
CA PRO A 52 -7.24 12.81 7.08
C PRO A 52 -7.64 12.88 8.57
N SER A 53 -6.64 13.00 9.44
CA SER A 53 -6.87 13.13 10.89
C SER A 53 -7.87 14.26 11.20
N GLY A 54 -8.88 13.94 12.01
CA GLY A 54 -9.93 14.89 12.40
C GLY A 54 -11.12 14.98 11.44
N MET A 55 -11.08 14.32 10.29
CA MET A 55 -12.24 14.21 9.39
C MET A 55 -12.98 12.88 9.60
N LYS A 56 -14.30 12.89 9.44
CA LYS A 56 -15.11 11.66 9.37
C LYS A 56 -14.71 10.85 8.15
N ASP A 57 -14.57 9.54 8.32
CA ASP A 57 -14.19 8.66 7.22
C ASP A 57 -15.39 8.03 6.49
N CYS A 58 -15.12 7.24 5.45
CA CYS A 58 -16.19 6.64 4.66
C CYS A 58 -17.02 5.61 5.44
N LEU A 59 -16.48 4.97 6.48
CA LEU A 59 -17.27 4.12 7.38
C LEU A 59 -18.19 4.97 8.25
N ASP A 60 -17.68 6.06 8.82
CA ASP A 60 -18.47 6.98 9.66
C ASP A 60 -19.62 7.63 8.89
N VAL A 61 -19.37 8.07 7.65
CA VAL A 61 -20.36 8.76 6.82
C VAL A 61 -21.26 7.75 6.08
N GLY A 62 -20.85 6.47 6.00
CA GLY A 62 -21.60 5.41 5.32
C GLY A 62 -21.73 5.59 3.81
N LYS A 63 -20.97 6.51 3.20
CA LYS A 63 -21.07 6.84 1.77
C LYS A 63 -19.72 7.12 1.14
N CYS A 64 -19.64 6.91 -0.18
CA CYS A 64 -18.46 7.20 -0.97
C CYS A 64 -18.89 7.85 -2.30
N THR A 65 -18.58 9.14 -2.46
CA THR A 65 -18.89 9.92 -3.67
C THR A 65 -18.39 9.24 -4.95
N ARG A 66 -17.22 8.60 -4.89
CA ARG A 66 -16.67 7.87 -6.04
C ARG A 66 -17.44 6.59 -6.38
N LYS A 67 -18.07 5.95 -5.40
CA LYS A 67 -18.92 4.76 -5.60
C LYS A 67 -20.25 5.17 -6.21
N GLU A 68 -20.86 6.23 -5.69
CA GLU A 68 -22.12 6.81 -6.19
C GLU A 68 -22.01 7.29 -7.64
N LEU A 69 -20.92 8.00 -7.96
CA LEU A 69 -20.66 8.49 -9.32
C LEU A 69 -20.01 7.46 -10.25
N GLN A 70 -19.87 6.20 -9.81
CA GLN A 70 -19.28 5.10 -10.58
C GLN A 70 -17.90 5.42 -11.19
N ILE A 71 -17.07 6.17 -10.46
CA ILE A 71 -15.77 6.61 -10.98
C ILE A 71 -14.81 5.41 -11.10
N PRO A 72 -14.24 5.17 -12.30
CA PRO A 72 -13.27 4.10 -12.52
C PRO A 72 -12.05 4.19 -11.59
N HIS A 73 -11.33 3.08 -11.45
CA HIS A 73 -10.05 3.09 -10.76
C HIS A 73 -9.05 3.92 -11.56
N GLY A 74 -8.20 4.69 -10.87
CA GLY A 74 -7.15 5.46 -11.54
C GLY A 74 -7.53 6.88 -11.96
N GLU A 75 -8.80 7.27 -11.85
CA GLU A 75 -9.33 8.54 -12.36
C GLU A 75 -9.89 9.45 -11.27
N ARG A 76 -9.90 10.76 -11.50
CA ARG A 76 -10.58 11.79 -10.69
C ARG A 76 -10.30 11.70 -9.18
N TYR A 77 -9.02 11.56 -8.81
CA TYR A 77 -8.58 11.33 -7.42
C TYR A 77 -9.05 12.42 -6.46
N GLU A 78 -9.22 13.66 -6.94
CA GLU A 78 -9.73 14.81 -6.21
C GLU A 78 -11.13 14.61 -5.61
N LEU A 79 -11.92 13.66 -6.14
CA LEU A 79 -13.21 13.29 -5.59
C LEU A 79 -13.11 12.37 -4.36
N CYS A 80 -11.91 11.82 -4.09
CA CYS A 80 -11.62 11.06 -2.89
C CYS A 80 -10.99 11.99 -1.84
N HIS A 81 -11.59 12.10 -0.66
CA HIS A 81 -10.92 12.77 0.45
C HIS A 81 -9.97 11.84 1.22
N SER A 82 -10.03 10.52 1.00
CA SER A 82 -9.14 9.57 1.68
C SER A 82 -7.70 9.69 1.17
N VAL A 83 -6.75 9.69 2.09
CA VAL A 83 -5.32 9.59 1.81
C VAL A 83 -4.96 8.12 1.58
N HIS A 84 -4.12 7.86 0.59
CA HIS A 84 -3.66 6.52 0.25
C HIS A 84 -2.75 5.92 1.33
N ALA A 85 -2.71 4.59 1.41
CA ALA A 85 -1.93 3.87 2.41
C ALA A 85 -0.43 4.20 2.31
N GLU A 86 0.08 4.26 1.08
CA GLU A 86 1.48 4.58 0.77
C GLU A 86 1.82 5.99 1.24
N ALA A 87 0.96 6.96 0.94
CA ALA A 87 1.15 8.34 1.36
C ALA A 87 1.12 8.46 2.89
N ASN A 88 0.17 7.80 3.56
CA ASN A 88 0.09 7.79 5.01
C ASN A 88 1.31 7.14 5.68
N ALA A 89 1.87 6.08 5.09
CA ALA A 89 3.11 5.48 5.59
C ALA A 89 4.30 6.43 5.41
N MET A 90 4.40 7.10 4.28
CA MET A 90 5.51 8.01 3.98
C MET A 90 5.47 9.29 4.82
N ILE A 91 4.30 9.87 5.09
CA ILE A 91 4.14 11.10 5.89
C ILE A 91 4.68 10.95 7.31
N ARG A 92 4.66 9.73 7.86
CA ARG A 92 5.11 9.43 9.23
C ARG A 92 6.61 9.10 9.34
N ALA A 93 7.29 8.91 8.22
CA ALA A 93 8.71 8.57 8.18
C ALA A 93 9.56 9.78 7.83
N SER A 94 10.76 9.87 8.42
CA SER A 94 11.75 10.87 8.05
C SER A 94 12.31 10.59 6.64
N ALA A 95 12.85 11.64 6.01
CA ALA A 95 13.50 11.51 4.71
C ALA A 95 14.69 10.54 4.72
N ASP A 96 15.36 10.36 5.87
CA ASP A 96 16.45 9.40 6.00
C ASP A 96 15.94 7.97 6.10
N GLU A 97 14.89 7.72 6.89
CA GLU A 97 14.24 6.40 6.99
C GLU A 97 13.68 5.94 5.64
N LEU A 98 13.17 6.86 4.82
CA LEU A 98 12.65 6.53 3.50
C LEU A 98 13.76 6.22 2.48
N ARG A 99 14.91 6.88 2.57
CA ARG A 99 16.00 6.74 1.59
C ARG A 99 16.61 5.34 1.67
N GLY A 100 16.64 4.65 0.52
CA GLY A 100 17.19 3.29 0.45
C GLY A 100 16.28 2.22 1.07
N SER A 101 15.08 2.59 1.50
CA SER A 101 14.13 1.65 2.13
C SER A 101 13.38 0.78 1.12
N THR A 102 12.64 -0.19 1.64
CA THR A 102 11.67 -1.01 0.91
C THR A 102 10.25 -0.68 1.37
N ILE A 103 9.31 -0.56 0.44
CA ILE A 103 7.88 -0.39 0.71
C ILE A 103 7.11 -1.65 0.30
N TYR A 104 6.26 -2.13 1.20
CA TYR A 104 5.40 -3.31 1.04
C TYR A 104 3.94 -2.89 1.04
N ILE A 105 3.15 -3.34 0.06
CA ILE A 105 1.76 -2.91 -0.11
C ILE A 105 0.88 -4.15 -0.29
N SER A 106 -0.18 -4.25 0.51
CA SER A 106 -1.20 -5.29 0.35
C SER A 106 -2.57 -4.68 0.54
N GLY A 107 -3.58 -5.28 -0.06
CA GLY A 107 -4.94 -4.80 0.07
C GLY A 107 -5.96 -5.89 -0.12
N ILE A 108 -7.14 -5.63 0.43
CA ILE A 108 -8.33 -6.45 0.27
C ILE A 108 -9.44 -5.61 -0.38
N ASP A 109 -10.26 -6.27 -1.18
CA ASP A 109 -11.45 -5.67 -1.76
C ASP A 109 -12.67 -5.74 -0.82
N GLU A 110 -13.82 -5.26 -1.30
CA GLU A 110 -15.10 -5.30 -0.58
C GLU A 110 -15.53 -6.74 -0.24
N GLY A 111 -15.11 -7.73 -1.04
CA GLY A 111 -15.37 -9.16 -0.82
C GLY A 111 -14.40 -9.83 0.15
N MET A 112 -13.57 -9.05 0.87
CA MET A 112 -12.53 -9.55 1.78
C MET A 112 -11.51 -10.46 1.10
N SER A 113 -11.42 -10.39 -0.22
CA SER A 113 -10.44 -11.12 -1.01
C SER A 113 -9.20 -10.25 -1.20
N GLU A 114 -8.03 -10.88 -1.18
CA GLU A 114 -6.79 -10.18 -1.48
C GLU A 114 -6.84 -9.65 -2.92
N CYS A 115 -6.31 -8.44 -3.12
CA CYS A 115 -6.42 -7.78 -4.41
C CYS A 115 -5.07 -7.28 -4.91
N TYR A 116 -4.96 -7.16 -6.24
CA TYR A 116 -3.80 -6.58 -6.88
C TYR A 116 -3.52 -5.18 -6.33
N SER A 117 -2.31 -5.00 -5.81
CA SER A 117 -1.95 -3.88 -4.93
C SER A 117 -0.86 -2.97 -5.50
N GLU A 118 -0.74 -2.90 -6.82
CA GLU A 118 0.21 -1.99 -7.45
C GLU A 118 -0.10 -0.53 -7.09
N PRO A 119 0.90 0.26 -6.65
CA PRO A 119 0.69 1.64 -6.25
C PRO A 119 0.18 2.51 -7.41
N CYS A 120 -0.70 3.44 -7.08
CA CYS A 120 -1.28 4.34 -8.07
C CYS A 120 -0.23 5.31 -8.63
N MET A 121 -0.60 6.06 -9.67
CA MET A 121 0.35 6.96 -10.35
C MET A 121 0.88 8.08 -9.44
N MET A 122 0.07 8.57 -8.50
CA MET A 122 0.50 9.57 -7.52
C MET A 122 1.50 8.97 -6.53
N CYS A 123 1.17 7.82 -5.93
CA CYS A 123 2.04 7.13 -4.98
C CYS A 123 3.37 6.71 -5.62
N LYS A 124 3.37 6.26 -6.88
CA LYS A 124 4.60 5.99 -7.65
C LYS A 124 5.53 7.19 -7.73
N ARG A 125 4.99 8.40 -7.96
CA ARG A 125 5.79 9.64 -8.01
C ARG A 125 6.38 9.97 -6.63
N MET A 126 5.60 9.80 -5.56
CA MET A 126 6.07 10.00 -4.18
C MET A 126 7.19 9.01 -3.83
N ILE A 127 6.98 7.72 -4.08
CA ILE A 127 7.97 6.65 -3.82
C ILE A 127 9.31 6.96 -4.49
N LEU A 128 9.27 7.36 -5.77
CA LEU A 128 10.47 7.78 -6.51
C LEU A 128 11.16 8.98 -5.86
N ASN A 129 10.41 10.02 -5.52
CA ASN A 129 10.95 11.24 -4.94
C ASN A 129 11.57 11.02 -3.55
N SER A 130 11.01 10.09 -2.77
CA SER A 130 11.50 9.69 -1.45
C SER A 130 12.71 8.76 -1.49
N LYS A 131 13.21 8.40 -2.69
CA LYS A 131 14.39 7.55 -2.88
C LYS A 131 14.24 6.16 -2.25
N ILE A 132 13.01 5.65 -2.20
CA ILE A 132 12.74 4.23 -1.91
C ILE A 132 13.25 3.42 -3.11
N VAL A 133 14.01 2.35 -2.85
CA VAL A 133 14.74 1.62 -3.90
C VAL A 133 14.09 0.29 -4.26
N ARG A 134 13.12 -0.16 -3.47
CA ARG A 134 12.45 -1.44 -3.67
C ARG A 134 10.98 -1.34 -3.29
N VAL A 135 10.12 -1.83 -4.16
CA VAL A 135 8.66 -1.88 -3.94
C VAL A 135 8.23 -3.33 -4.08
N VAL A 136 7.49 -3.81 -3.08
CA VAL A 136 6.89 -5.14 -3.05
C VAL A 136 5.40 -4.97 -2.87
N TYR A 137 4.58 -5.63 -3.68
CA TYR A 137 3.13 -5.53 -3.54
C TYR A 137 2.43 -6.83 -3.85
N SER A 138 1.27 -7.04 -3.23
CA SER A 138 0.44 -8.22 -3.45
C SER A 138 -0.04 -8.34 -4.89
N ASP A 139 0.01 -9.55 -5.43
CA ASP A 139 -0.53 -9.90 -6.74
C ASP A 139 -2.04 -10.24 -6.71
N GLY A 140 -2.65 -10.29 -5.52
CA GLY A 140 -4.04 -10.68 -5.31
C GLY A 140 -4.28 -12.17 -5.07
N ASN A 141 -3.26 -13.02 -5.19
CA ASN A 141 -3.37 -14.48 -5.19
C ASN A 141 -2.44 -15.12 -4.15
N ASN A 142 -2.30 -14.50 -2.97
CA ASN A 142 -1.34 -14.87 -1.92
C ASN A 142 0.14 -14.84 -2.36
N GLY A 143 0.45 -14.21 -3.50
CA GLY A 143 1.80 -13.94 -3.96
C GLY A 143 2.14 -12.46 -3.89
N PHE A 144 3.34 -12.10 -4.36
CA PHE A 144 3.77 -10.72 -4.44
C PHE A 144 4.69 -10.47 -5.63
N ILE A 145 4.72 -9.22 -6.08
CA ILE A 145 5.56 -8.72 -7.16
C ILE A 145 6.60 -7.78 -6.57
N VAL A 146 7.86 -7.97 -6.96
CA VAL A 146 8.98 -7.12 -6.58
C VAL A 146 9.39 -6.26 -7.76
N ILE A 147 9.51 -4.95 -7.55
CA ILE A 147 9.94 -4.02 -8.60
C ILE A 147 10.95 -3.00 -8.08
N ASP A 148 11.94 -2.70 -8.92
CA ASP A 148 12.79 -1.51 -8.77
C ASP A 148 11.98 -0.30 -9.29
N PRO A 149 11.67 0.71 -8.45
CA PRO A 149 10.92 1.91 -8.84
C PRO A 149 11.50 2.62 -10.06
N LYS A 150 12.83 2.56 -10.28
CA LYS A 150 13.48 3.18 -11.44
C LYS A 150 12.96 2.62 -12.77
N LYS A 151 12.41 1.41 -12.80
CA LYS A 151 11.76 0.85 -14.00
C LYS A 151 10.54 1.66 -14.44
N TRP A 152 9.89 2.42 -13.55
CA TRP A 152 8.79 3.32 -13.91
C TRP A 152 9.24 4.54 -14.70
N LEU A 153 10.51 4.98 -14.54
CA LEU A 153 11.06 6.12 -15.28
C LEU A 153 11.24 5.79 -16.77
N LYS A 154 11.65 4.56 -17.08
CA LYS A 154 11.89 4.10 -18.46
C LYS A 154 10.64 3.98 -19.32
N LYS A 155 9.44 3.95 -18.71
CA LYS A 155 8.14 3.87 -19.41
C LYS A 155 7.51 5.24 -19.69
N ARG A 156 8.22 6.34 -19.40
CA ARG A 156 7.65 7.70 -19.39
C ARG A 156 8.31 8.67 -20.37
N VAL A 157 9.18 8.18 -21.26
CA VAL A 157 9.69 8.91 -22.42
C VAL A 157 9.59 7.99 -23.63
#